data_AF-A0A2S3QLA5-F1
#
_entry.id   AF-A0A2S3QLA5-F1
#
_cell.length_a   1.000
_cell.length_b   1.000
_cell.length_c   1.000
_cell.angle_alpha   90.00
_cell.angle_beta   90.00
_cell.angle_gamma   90.00
#
_symmetry.space_group_name_H-M   'P 1'
#
loop_
_entity.id
_entity.type
_entity.pdbx_description
1 polymer ?
#
loop_
_entity_poly.entity_id
_entity_poly.type
_entity_poly.pdbx_seq_one_letter_code
_entity_poly.pdbx_strand_id
1 'polypeptide(L)'
;MHGGMGNANDVTYDAIYQKLWLAHAIYDASWDGKKHRLGAEEPVYAVLTAADQQHPAWWQYSTLMGRSEEFFHFIEARLGVTPANYGEKLQDAWETVVTPRVANYVRTNITNNKIVRWPLPVV
;
A
#
# COMPACT_ATOMS: atom_id res chain seq x y z
N MET A 1 10.80 -30.32 -16.63
CA MET A 1 11.49 -29.03 -16.47
C MET A 1 11.08 -28.12 -17.63
N HIS A 2 10.06 -27.28 -17.45
CA HIS A 2 9.77 -26.16 -18.33
C HIS A 2 9.39 -24.99 -17.43
N GLY A 3 10.36 -24.11 -17.21
CA GLY A 3 10.16 -22.86 -16.48
C GLY A 3 9.38 -21.91 -17.37
N GLY A 4 8.18 -21.54 -16.92
CA GLY A 4 7.49 -20.37 -17.42
C GLY A 4 8.20 -19.14 -16.89
N MET A 5 8.93 -18.46 -17.77
CA MET A 5 9.30 -17.05 -17.56
C MET A 5 7.99 -16.26 -17.47
N GLY A 6 7.54 -15.97 -16.24
CA GLY A 6 6.41 -15.07 -16.01
C GLY A 6 6.75 -13.71 -16.59
N ASN A 7 5.90 -13.21 -17.48
CA ASN A 7 6.03 -11.86 -18.00
C ASN A 7 6.06 -10.87 -16.83
N ALA A 8 7.03 -9.95 -16.83
CA ALA A 8 7.08 -8.81 -15.90
C ALA A 8 5.87 -7.83 -16.04
N ASN A 9 4.87 -8.19 -16.87
CA ASN A 9 3.65 -7.44 -17.15
C ASN A 9 2.37 -8.13 -16.65
N ASP A 10 2.44 -9.34 -16.08
CA ASP A 10 1.26 -9.97 -15.49
C ASP A 10 1.06 -9.40 -14.08
N VAL A 11 0.35 -8.28 -14.01
CA VAL A 11 -0.11 -7.68 -12.76
C VAL A 11 -1.01 -8.71 -12.06
N THR A 12 -0.53 -9.29 -10.97
CA THR A 12 -1.28 -10.28 -10.19
C THR A 12 -2.16 -9.61 -9.14
N TYR A 13 -3.16 -10.35 -8.63
CA TYR A 13 -3.93 -9.93 -7.46
C TYR A 13 -3.03 -9.59 -6.26
N ASP A 14 -2.07 -10.45 -5.95
CA ASP A 14 -1.20 -10.27 -4.78
C ASP A 14 -0.32 -9.02 -4.94
N ALA A 15 0.14 -8.70 -6.15
CA ALA A 15 0.89 -7.46 -6.41
C ALA A 15 0.04 -6.20 -6.19
N ILE A 16 -1.23 -6.20 -6.62
CA ILE A 16 -2.13 -5.07 -6.36
C ILE A 16 -2.53 -4.98 -4.90
N TYR A 17 -2.78 -6.10 -4.23
CA TYR A 17 -3.07 -6.11 -2.80
C TYR A 17 -1.89 -5.61 -1.97
N GLN A 18 -0.65 -5.95 -2.32
CA GLN A 18 0.54 -5.42 -1.66
C GLN A 18 0.65 -3.89 -1.81
N LYS A 19 0.33 -3.36 -3.01
CA LYS A 19 0.24 -1.91 -3.25
C LYS A 19 -0.84 -1.24 -2.40
N LEU A 20 -2.04 -1.82 -2.36
CA LEU A 20 -3.17 -1.30 -1.59
C LEU A 20 -2.89 -1.35 -0.08
N TRP A 21 -2.27 -2.42 0.40
CA TRP A 21 -1.86 -2.57 1.80
C TRP A 21 -0.78 -1.56 2.19
N LEU A 22 0.23 -1.33 1.34
CA LEU A 22 1.21 -0.27 1.58
C LEU A 22 0.55 1.13 1.63
N ALA A 23 -0.38 1.41 0.72
CA ALA A 23 -1.14 2.66 0.73
C ALA A 23 -1.94 2.83 2.03
N HIS A 24 -2.51 1.75 2.56
CA HIS A 24 -3.19 1.76 3.85
C HIS A 24 -2.25 2.02 5.02
N ALA A 25 -1.09 1.37 5.06
CA ALA A 25 -0.08 1.63 6.08
C ALA A 25 0.39 3.10 6.06
N ILE A 26 0.50 3.72 4.89
CA ILE A 26 0.79 5.16 4.74
C ILE A 26 -0.36 6.02 5.29
N TYR A 27 -1.61 5.65 5.01
CA TYR A 27 -2.77 6.33 5.55
C TYR A 27 -2.81 6.24 7.08
N ASP A 28 -2.60 5.05 7.65
CA ASP A 28 -2.62 4.85 9.11
C ASP A 28 -1.47 5.58 9.80
N ALA A 29 -0.31 5.67 9.16
CA ALA A 29 0.81 6.47 9.64
C ALA A 29 0.51 7.98 9.67
N SER A 30 -0.54 8.45 8.98
CA SER A 30 -1.05 9.82 9.09
C SER A 30 -1.89 10.06 10.34
N TRP A 31 -2.35 9.01 11.01
CA TRP A 31 -3.24 9.10 12.15
C TRP A 31 -2.47 9.38 13.45
N ASP A 32 -2.56 10.60 13.97
CA ASP A 32 -2.02 10.99 15.28
C ASP A 32 -3.06 10.91 16.42
N GLY A 33 -4.29 10.47 16.11
CA GLY A 33 -5.44 10.52 17.03
C GLY A 33 -6.19 11.87 17.05
N LYS A 34 -5.85 12.83 16.18
CA LYS A 34 -6.54 14.13 15.98
C LYS A 34 -7.12 14.26 14.55
N LYS A 35 -7.53 15.47 14.15
CA LYS A 35 -8.22 15.76 12.87
C LYS A 35 -7.30 15.80 11.64
N HIS A 36 -5.98 15.69 11.78
CA HIS A 36 -5.06 15.83 10.64
C HIS A 36 -4.86 14.47 10.00
N ARG A 37 -5.50 14.25 8.85
CA ARG A 37 -5.45 12.99 8.10
C ARG A 37 -5.08 13.31 6.68
N LEU A 38 -4.32 12.41 6.05
CA LEU A 38 -4.37 12.32 4.59
C LEU A 38 -5.81 11.95 4.18
N GLY A 39 -6.24 12.36 2.98
CA GLY A 39 -7.39 11.67 2.38
C GLY A 39 -7.03 10.20 2.17
N ALA A 40 -7.93 9.27 2.53
CA ALA A 40 -7.65 7.82 2.46
C ALA A 40 -7.27 7.33 1.04
N GLU A 41 -7.68 8.06 0.00
CA GLU A 41 -7.34 7.75 -1.38
C GLU A 41 -6.02 8.38 -1.84
N GLU A 42 -5.48 9.38 -1.14
CA GLU A 42 -4.26 10.05 -1.56
C GLU A 42 -3.05 9.09 -1.63
N PRO A 43 -2.81 8.22 -0.62
CA PRO A 43 -1.73 7.24 -0.70
C PRO A 43 -1.97 6.22 -1.81
N VAL A 44 -3.23 5.84 -2.07
CA VAL A 44 -3.58 4.90 -3.14
C VAL A 44 -3.19 5.47 -4.49
N TYR A 45 -3.56 6.71 -4.79
CA TYR A 45 -3.19 7.33 -6.07
C TYR A 45 -1.68 7.58 -6.20
N ALA A 46 -0.96 7.71 -5.08
CA ALA A 46 0.49 7.79 -5.08
C ALA A 46 1.14 6.44 -5.43
N VAL A 47 0.62 5.34 -4.87
CA VAL A 47 1.19 3.99 -4.99
C VAL A 47 0.75 3.27 -6.27
N LEU A 48 -0.53 3.35 -6.64
CA LEU A 48 -1.07 2.69 -7.82
C LEU A 48 -0.79 3.52 -9.09
N THR A 49 -0.39 2.83 -10.16
CA THR A 49 -0.34 3.40 -11.51
C THR A 49 -1.72 3.40 -12.16
N ALA A 50 -1.88 4.11 -13.28
CA ALA A 50 -3.12 4.07 -14.06
C ALA A 50 -3.44 2.66 -14.60
N ALA A 51 -2.41 1.85 -14.87
CA ALA A 51 -2.57 0.47 -15.31
C ALA A 51 -3.05 -0.44 -14.17
N ASP A 52 -2.52 -0.25 -12.95
CA ASP A 52 -2.98 -0.97 -11.75
C ASP A 52 -4.48 -0.74 -11.48
N GLN A 53 -4.96 0.47 -11.77
CA GLN A 53 -6.37 0.85 -11.63
C GLN A 53 -7.29 0.23 -12.69
N GLN A 54 -6.76 -0.55 -13.65
CA GLN A 54 -7.56 -1.38 -14.54
C GLN A 54 -7.70 -2.83 -14.04
N HIS A 55 -6.96 -3.21 -12.99
CA HIS A 55 -6.97 -4.58 -12.48
C HIS A 55 -8.20 -4.83 -11.58
N PRO A 56 -8.87 -6.00 -11.65
CA PRO A 56 -10.06 -6.29 -10.83
C PRO A 56 -9.88 -6.14 -9.31
N ALA A 57 -8.68 -6.36 -8.79
CA ALA A 57 -8.35 -6.13 -7.37
C ALA A 57 -8.55 -4.66 -6.95
N TRP A 58 -8.26 -3.70 -7.84
CA TRP A 58 -8.58 -2.28 -7.59
C TRP A 58 -10.10 -2.06 -7.53
N TRP A 59 -10.86 -2.71 -8.39
CA TRP A 59 -12.32 -2.57 -8.39
C TRP A 59 -12.95 -3.13 -7.11
N GLN A 60 -12.41 -4.21 -6.55
CA GLN A 60 -12.82 -4.72 -5.25
C GLN A 60 -12.59 -3.69 -4.15
N TYR A 61 -11.40 -3.08 -4.11
CA TYR A 61 -11.09 -2.00 -3.18
C TYR A 61 -12.07 -0.81 -3.36
N SER A 62 -12.25 -0.34 -4.60
CA SER A 62 -13.08 0.82 -4.90
C SER A 62 -14.57 0.59 -4.57
N THR A 63 -15.09 -0.60 -4.88
CA THR A 63 -16.48 -0.99 -4.58
C THR A 63 -16.74 -1.06 -3.08
N LEU A 64 -15.74 -1.50 -2.32
CA LEU A 64 -15.80 -1.55 -0.85
C LEU A 64 -15.40 -0.22 -0.20
N MET A 65 -15.38 0.87 -0.97
CA MET A 65 -15.03 2.22 -0.55
C MET A 65 -13.63 2.35 0.07
N GLY A 66 -12.77 1.35 -0.13
CA GLY A 66 -11.35 1.40 0.18
C GLY A 66 -10.96 1.66 1.63
N ARG A 67 -11.92 1.58 2.56
CA ARG A 67 -11.77 2.01 3.95
C ARG A 67 -12.37 1.00 4.94
N SER A 68 -12.85 -0.12 4.43
CA SER A 68 -13.36 -1.20 5.26
C SER A 68 -12.18 -1.89 5.93
N GLU A 69 -12.22 -1.90 7.25
CA GLU A 69 -11.29 -2.65 8.09
C GLU A 69 -11.31 -4.14 7.70
N GLU A 70 -12.48 -4.68 7.38
CA GLU A 70 -12.65 -6.06 6.92
C GLU A 70 -11.94 -6.34 5.59
N PHE A 71 -11.90 -5.38 4.67
CA PHE A 71 -11.18 -5.54 3.41
C PHE A 71 -9.66 -5.60 3.64
N PHE A 72 -9.14 -4.81 4.57
CA PHE A 72 -7.72 -4.86 4.91
C PHE A 72 -7.35 -6.11 5.70
N HIS A 73 -8.21 -6.58 6.61
CA HIS A 73 -8.03 -7.90 7.23
C HIS A 73 -8.03 -9.03 6.18
N PHE A 74 -8.86 -8.94 5.15
CA PHE A 74 -8.82 -9.88 4.03
C PHE A 74 -7.49 -9.83 3.27
N ILE A 75 -7.00 -8.62 2.95
CA ILE A 75 -5.69 -8.46 2.28
C ILE A 75 -4.56 -8.99 3.16
N GLU A 76 -4.56 -8.67 4.44
CA GLU A 76 -3.55 -9.13 5.39
C GLU A 76 -3.52 -10.66 5.47
N ALA A 77 -4.70 -11.30 5.61
CA ALA A 77 -4.81 -12.75 5.57
C ALA A 77 -4.31 -13.34 4.24
N ARG A 78 -4.63 -12.69 3.11
CA ARG A 78 -4.20 -13.11 1.77
C ARG A 78 -2.68 -13.02 1.59
N LEU A 79 -2.05 -11.99 2.14
CA LEU A 79 -0.61 -11.74 2.07
C LEU A 79 0.19 -12.43 3.18
N GLY A 80 -0.49 -13.09 4.13
CA GLY A 80 0.13 -13.72 5.30
C GLY A 80 0.73 -12.70 6.28
N VAL A 81 0.12 -11.51 6.37
CA VAL A 81 0.47 -10.47 7.34
C VAL A 81 -0.18 -10.82 8.68
N THR A 82 0.60 -10.72 9.74
CA THR A 82 0.21 -10.96 11.12
C THR A 82 0.84 -9.89 12.00
N PRO A 83 0.35 -9.68 13.25
CA PRO A 83 1.00 -8.74 14.17
C PRO A 83 2.48 -9.05 14.43
N ALA A 84 2.89 -10.33 14.36
CA ALA A 84 4.26 -10.76 14.64
C ALA A 84 5.25 -10.43 13.51
N ASN A 85 4.78 -10.36 12.26
CA ASN A 85 5.62 -10.10 11.08
C ASN A 85 5.25 -8.80 10.34
N TYR A 86 4.39 -7.97 10.93
CA TYR A 86 3.88 -6.76 10.28
C TYR A 86 5.01 -5.84 9.78
N GLY A 87 6.01 -5.58 10.63
CA GLY A 87 7.15 -4.73 10.27
C GLY A 87 8.01 -5.29 9.13
N GLU A 88 8.29 -6.60 9.17
CA GLU A 88 9.02 -7.31 8.11
C GLU A 88 8.26 -7.24 6.78
N LYS A 89 6.97 -7.62 6.79
CA LYS A 89 6.11 -7.56 5.60
C LYS A 89 6.01 -6.15 5.04
N LEU A 90 5.96 -5.13 5.90
CA LEU A 90 5.87 -3.75 5.49
C LEU A 90 7.17 -3.29 4.84
N GLN A 91 8.32 -3.71 5.38
CA GLN A 91 9.62 -3.48 4.75
C GLN A 91 9.72 -4.16 3.38
N ASP A 92 9.33 -5.44 3.27
CA ASP A 92 9.31 -6.16 1.99
C ASP A 92 8.43 -5.45 0.95
N ALA A 93 7.24 -5.00 1.36
CA ALA A 93 6.33 -4.25 0.51
C ALA A 93 6.93 -2.91 0.09
N TRP A 94 7.60 -2.20 0.99
CA TRP A 94 8.31 -0.97 0.67
C TRP A 94 9.39 -1.23 -0.38
N GLU A 95 10.27 -2.20 -0.16
CA GLU A 95 11.36 -2.53 -1.09
C GLU A 95 10.85 -2.98 -2.48
N THR A 96 9.69 -3.64 -2.53
CA THR A 96 9.11 -4.16 -3.77
C THR A 96 8.29 -3.13 -4.53
N VAL A 97 7.51 -2.30 -3.84
CA VAL A 97 6.50 -1.42 -4.45
C VAL A 97 7.02 0.00 -4.67
N VAL A 98 7.97 0.46 -3.88
CA VAL A 98 8.31 1.88 -3.82
C VAL A 98 9.05 2.32 -5.05
N THR A 99 8.46 3.32 -5.69
CA THR A 99 9.07 4.09 -6.75
C THR A 99 9.56 5.43 -6.19
N PRO A 100 10.44 6.17 -6.91
CA PRO A 100 10.83 7.53 -6.51
C PRO A 100 9.63 8.46 -6.25
N ARG A 101 8.53 8.27 -6.99
CA ARG A 101 7.27 9.00 -6.78
C ARG A 101 6.67 8.72 -5.40
N VAL A 102 6.58 7.44 -5.01
CA VAL A 102 6.04 7.03 -3.71
C VAL A 102 6.93 7.52 -2.57
N ALA A 103 8.25 7.33 -2.69
CA ALA A 103 9.22 7.80 -1.71
C ALA A 103 9.12 9.32 -1.51
N ASN A 104 9.04 10.09 -2.60
CA ASN A 104 8.89 11.54 -2.52
C ASN A 104 7.53 11.97 -1.91
N TYR A 105 6.45 11.26 -2.23
CA TYR A 105 5.14 11.51 -1.62
C TYR A 105 5.19 11.32 -0.10
N VAL A 106 5.75 10.21 0.38
CA VAL A 106 5.90 9.93 1.82
C VAL A 106 6.80 10.97 2.48
N ARG A 107 7.96 11.29 1.88
CA ARG A 107 8.89 12.31 2.37
C ARG A 107 8.21 13.66 2.57
N THR A 108 7.49 14.11 1.54
CA THR A 108 6.78 15.40 1.55
C THR A 108 5.73 15.44 2.65
N ASN A 109 4.99 14.36 2.86
CA ASN A 109 3.95 14.31 3.88
C ASN A 109 4.52 14.20 5.30
N ILE A 110 5.70 13.59 5.49
CA ILE A 110 6.44 13.65 6.77
C ILE A 110 6.91 15.08 7.03
N THR A 111 7.56 15.73 6.06
CA THR A 111 8.02 17.12 6.20
C THR A 111 6.88 18.09 6.52
N ASN A 112 5.69 17.85 5.98
CA ASN A 112 4.50 18.66 6.22
C ASN A 112 3.71 18.23 7.47
N ASN A 113 4.24 17.35 8.32
CA ASN A 113 3.59 16.82 9.53
C ASN A 113 2.22 16.15 9.26
N LYS A 114 2.01 15.63 8.04
CA LYS A 114 0.82 14.86 7.67
C LYS A 114 1.00 13.38 7.91
N ILE A 115 2.23 12.86 7.89
CA ILE A 115 2.57 11.52 8.38
C ILE A 115 3.36 11.69 9.67
N VAL A 116 2.85 11.09 10.74
CA VAL A 116 3.33 11.33 12.11
C VAL A 116 4.03 10.11 12.72
N ARG A 117 3.78 8.91 12.17
CA ARG A 117 4.30 7.64 12.69
C ARG A 117 4.70 6.72 11.54
N TRP A 118 5.70 7.13 10.78
CA TRP A 118 6.22 6.32 9.67
C TRP A 118 7.25 5.29 10.15
N PRO A 119 6.99 3.97 9.98
CA PRO A 119 7.83 2.93 10.58
C PRO A 119 9.07 2.56 9.74
N LEU A 120 9.24 3.10 8.53
CA LEU A 120 10.32 2.75 7.60
C LEU A 120 11.20 3.95 7.22
N PRO A 121 12.47 3.73 6.85
CA PRO A 121 13.33 4.80 6.35
C PRO A 121 12.88 5.30 4.97
N VAL A 122 12.86 6.64 4.81
CA VAL A 122 12.51 7.32 3.55
C VAL A 122 13.79 7.58 2.75
N VAL A 123 14.40 6.52 2.23
CA VAL A 123 15.58 6.63 1.35
C VAL A 123 15.29 7.45 0.09
#